data_AF-A0A1G5WP44-F1
#
_entry.id   AF-A0A1G5WP44-F1
#
_cell.length_a   1.000
_cell.length_b   1.000
_cell.length_c   1.000
_cell.angle_alpha   90.00
_cell.angle_beta   90.00
_cell.angle_gamma   90.00
#
_symmetry.space_group_name_H-M   'P 1'
#
loop_
_entity.id
_entity.type
_entity.pdbx_description
1 polymer ?
#
loop_
_entity_poly.entity_id
_entity_poly.type
_entity_poly.pdbx_seq_one_letter_code
_entity_poly.pdbx_strand_id
1 'polypeptide(L)'
;MIKIATAECFTHGKIGLELHALAQDYEGNFAGTYIENPEKYGDFNYNKLSVTCSLFIPTIDAVKDILKVEKPPEPDYLIKGIKVYDESGDKKVSKVMAEAVMDLTSCDIAIGTTAGIGHGGICILTKDYEIITTSDVYTDLRQKDSEELYQRQLSGIKKAIDITLLLLNEKIDEINCLENVEIIKK
;
A
#
# COMPACT_ATOMS: atom_id res chain seq x y z
N MET A 1 -2.53 -16.51 13.08
CA MET A 1 -1.74 -15.34 12.67
C MET A 1 -2.43 -14.74 11.46
N ILE A 2 -2.54 -13.42 11.38
CA ILE A 2 -3.04 -12.71 10.21
C ILE A 2 -1.86 -12.45 9.29
N LYS A 3 -1.89 -13.00 8.09
CA LYS A 3 -0.85 -12.84 7.08
C LYS A 3 -1.08 -11.57 6.28
N ILE A 4 -0.02 -10.77 6.12
CA ILE A 4 -0.03 -9.57 5.30
C ILE A 4 0.99 -9.70 4.18
N ALA A 5 0.66 -9.28 2.97
CA ALA A 5 1.63 -9.16 1.88
C ALA A 5 1.46 -7.82 1.16
N THR A 6 2.57 -7.22 0.72
CA THR A 6 2.53 -5.94 -0.01
C THR A 6 3.22 -6.03 -1.36
N ALA A 7 2.66 -5.34 -2.34
CA ALA A 7 3.25 -5.03 -3.63
C ALA A 7 3.26 -3.52 -3.80
N GLU A 8 4.44 -2.92 -3.66
CA GLU A 8 4.62 -1.49 -3.48
C GLU A 8 5.41 -0.86 -4.62
N CYS A 9 5.04 0.36 -5.01
CA CYS A 9 5.88 1.20 -5.87
C CYS A 9 6.33 2.42 -5.09
N PHE A 10 5.56 3.51 -5.07
CA PHE A 10 6.01 4.80 -4.53
C PHE A 10 6.26 4.77 -3.01
N THR A 11 5.82 3.73 -2.30
CA THR A 11 6.08 3.51 -0.87
C THR A 11 7.32 2.64 -0.59
N HIS A 12 7.99 2.14 -1.64
CA HIS A 12 9.30 1.47 -1.59
C HIS A 12 9.42 0.26 -0.64
N GLY A 13 8.33 -0.50 -0.42
CA GLY A 13 8.34 -1.66 0.46
C GLY A 13 8.30 -1.30 1.96
N LYS A 14 8.14 0.00 2.27
CA LYS A 14 8.18 0.50 3.65
C LYS A 14 6.92 0.14 4.42
N ILE A 15 5.76 -0.02 3.77
CA ILE A 15 4.53 -0.42 4.49
C ILE A 15 4.73 -1.81 5.10
N GLY A 16 5.16 -2.78 4.28
CA GLY A 16 5.43 -4.13 4.77
C GLY A 16 6.55 -4.19 5.83
N LEU A 17 7.58 -3.33 5.70
CA LEU A 17 8.65 -3.21 6.70
C LEU A 17 8.13 -2.72 8.06
N GLU A 18 7.32 -1.67 8.07
CA GLU A 18 6.74 -1.08 9.29
C GLU A 18 5.79 -2.05 9.98
N LEU A 19 4.92 -2.73 9.21
CA LEU A 19 4.03 -3.76 9.75
C LEU A 19 4.79 -4.98 10.30
N HIS A 20 5.91 -5.35 9.66
CA HIS A 20 6.78 -6.42 10.14
C HIS A 20 7.41 -6.04 11.48
N ALA A 21 7.96 -4.84 11.59
CA ALA A 21 8.57 -4.35 12.81
C ALA A 21 7.57 -4.26 13.96
N LEU A 22 6.35 -3.76 13.70
CA LEU A 22 5.26 -3.77 14.67
C LEU A 22 4.91 -5.20 15.13
N ALA A 23 4.88 -6.16 14.22
CA ALA A 23 4.57 -7.56 14.53
C ALA A 23 5.66 -8.28 15.34
N GLN A 24 6.89 -7.76 15.33
CA GLN A 24 8.06 -8.33 16.01
C GLN A 24 8.49 -7.52 17.24
N ASP A 25 7.74 -6.46 17.58
CA ASP A 25 8.05 -5.56 18.69
C ASP A 25 9.47 -4.97 18.59
N TYR A 26 9.88 -4.60 17.37
CA TYR A 26 11.21 -4.02 17.14
C TYR A 26 11.29 -2.58 17.66
N GLU A 27 12.31 -2.31 18.48
CA GLU A 27 12.64 -0.98 18.98
C GLU A 27 13.77 -0.30 18.18
N GLY A 28 13.86 1.03 18.27
CA GLY A 28 14.97 1.82 17.72
C GLY A 28 14.77 2.28 16.27
N ASN A 29 15.86 2.44 15.51
CA ASN A 29 15.84 3.10 14.19
C ASN A 29 15.63 2.15 13.00
N PHE A 30 15.21 0.90 13.25
CA PHE A 30 15.03 -0.09 12.19
C PHE A 30 13.75 0.16 11.38
N ALA A 31 12.64 0.41 12.08
CA ALA A 31 11.31 0.72 11.58
C ALA A 31 10.44 1.17 12.78
N GLY A 32 9.17 1.51 12.55
CA GLY A 32 8.29 2.10 13.57
C GLY A 32 8.16 3.62 13.44
N THR A 33 8.75 4.22 12.39
CA THR A 33 8.72 5.67 12.17
C THR A 33 7.30 6.18 11.94
N TYR A 34 6.42 5.34 11.40
CA TYR A 34 5.04 5.73 11.07
C TYR A 34 4.02 5.20 12.09
N ILE A 35 4.47 4.49 13.14
CA ILE A 35 3.62 3.82 14.13
C ILE A 35 4.13 4.13 15.54
N GLU A 36 3.89 5.36 16.02
CA GLU A 36 4.39 5.79 17.33
C GLU A 36 3.51 5.32 18.51
N ASN A 37 2.22 5.08 18.28
CA ASN A 37 1.27 4.67 19.33
C ASN A 37 0.21 3.73 18.75
N PRO A 38 0.51 2.43 18.60
CA PRO A 38 -0.41 1.46 18.03
C PRO A 38 -1.66 1.20 18.90
N GLU A 39 -1.59 1.50 20.19
CA GLU A 39 -2.72 1.37 21.13
C GLU A 39 -3.85 2.38 20.84
N LYS A 40 -3.53 3.52 20.20
CA LYS A 40 -4.56 4.51 19.81
C LYS A 40 -5.59 3.95 18.82
N TYR A 41 -5.21 2.91 18.07
CA TYR A 41 -6.13 2.26 17.12
C TYR A 41 -7.03 1.23 17.83
N GLY A 42 -6.65 0.73 19.01
CA GLY A 42 -7.42 -0.24 19.79
C GLY A 42 -6.55 -1.35 20.39
N ASP A 43 -7.21 -2.40 20.88
CA ASP A 43 -6.59 -3.46 21.68
C ASP A 43 -6.16 -4.70 20.85
N PHE A 44 -6.07 -4.58 19.52
CA PHE A 44 -5.61 -5.69 18.68
C PHE A 44 -4.18 -6.10 19.05
N ASN A 45 -3.97 -7.40 19.28
CA ASN A 45 -2.63 -7.94 19.55
C ASN A 45 -1.82 -8.06 18.25
N TYR A 46 -0.97 -7.07 17.97
CA TYR A 46 -0.17 -7.00 16.75
C TYR A 46 0.89 -8.11 16.59
N ASN A 47 1.26 -8.82 17.67
CA ASN A 47 2.11 -10.01 17.58
C ASN A 47 1.43 -11.19 16.85
N LYS A 48 0.14 -11.07 16.53
CA LYS A 48 -0.58 -12.00 15.66
C LYS A 48 -0.35 -11.75 14.18
N LEU A 49 0.28 -10.64 13.80
CA LEU A 49 0.60 -10.33 12.40
C LEU A 49 1.80 -11.14 11.91
N SER A 50 1.81 -11.45 10.62
CA SER A 50 2.95 -12.06 9.93
C SER A 50 3.04 -11.50 8.52
N VAL A 51 4.11 -10.73 8.25
CA VAL A 51 4.36 -10.22 6.90
C VAL A 51 4.99 -11.32 6.06
N THR A 52 4.30 -11.76 5.01
CA THR A 52 4.74 -12.83 4.11
C THR A 52 5.76 -12.33 3.11
N CYS A 53 5.51 -11.16 2.51
CA CYS A 53 6.47 -10.45 1.67
C CYS A 53 6.15 -8.95 1.62
N SER A 54 7.19 -8.15 1.36
CA SER A 54 7.08 -6.76 0.99
C SER A 54 7.86 -6.55 -0.31
N LEU A 55 7.16 -6.40 -1.42
CA LEU A 55 7.75 -6.39 -2.76
C LEU A 55 7.82 -4.97 -3.31
N PHE A 56 9.00 -4.49 -3.68
CA PHE A 56 9.14 -3.27 -4.47
C PHE A 56 9.05 -3.60 -5.97
N ILE A 57 7.93 -3.24 -6.60
CA ILE A 57 7.57 -3.62 -7.98
C ILE A 57 7.39 -2.36 -8.86
N PRO A 58 8.45 -1.58 -9.14
CA PRO A 58 8.29 -0.31 -9.87
C PRO A 58 8.04 -0.50 -11.38
N THR A 59 8.56 -1.56 -11.98
CA THR A 59 8.52 -1.74 -13.44
C THR A 59 7.29 -2.53 -13.89
N ILE A 60 6.87 -2.30 -15.13
CA ILE A 60 5.78 -3.08 -15.75
C ILE A 60 6.17 -4.56 -15.91
N ASP A 61 7.45 -4.85 -16.19
CA ASP A 61 7.95 -6.21 -16.33
C ASP A 61 7.89 -6.96 -14.99
N ALA A 62 8.19 -6.31 -13.86
CA ALA A 62 8.05 -6.94 -12.56
C ALA A 62 6.57 -7.23 -12.20
N VAL A 63 5.62 -6.41 -12.67
CA VAL A 63 4.18 -6.73 -12.55
C VAL A 63 3.83 -8.00 -13.35
N LYS A 64 4.41 -8.17 -14.55
CA LYS A 64 4.19 -9.38 -15.37
C LYS A 64 4.89 -10.61 -14.80
N ASP A 65 6.17 -10.49 -14.49
CA ASP A 65 7.04 -11.62 -14.24
C ASP A 65 7.06 -12.05 -12.77
N ILE A 66 6.94 -11.11 -11.84
CA ILE A 66 6.92 -11.38 -10.40
C ILE A 66 5.49 -11.52 -9.91
N LEU A 67 4.62 -10.55 -10.21
CA LEU A 67 3.22 -10.59 -9.78
C LEU A 67 2.34 -11.51 -10.67
N LYS A 68 2.89 -12.07 -11.76
CA LYS A 68 2.19 -13.00 -12.68
C LYS A 68 0.93 -12.41 -13.30
N VAL A 69 0.85 -11.08 -13.43
CA VAL A 69 -0.25 -10.41 -14.12
C VAL A 69 0.01 -10.47 -15.62
N GLU A 70 -0.69 -11.35 -16.34
CA GLU A 70 -0.46 -11.57 -17.78
C GLU A 70 -0.68 -10.30 -18.62
N LYS A 71 -1.71 -9.51 -18.27
CA LYS A 71 -2.13 -8.30 -18.98
C LYS A 71 -2.32 -7.14 -18.01
N PRO A 72 -1.23 -6.56 -17.48
CA PRO A 72 -1.35 -5.41 -16.62
C PRO A 72 -1.92 -4.23 -17.42
N PRO A 73 -2.62 -3.28 -16.77
CA PRO A 73 -3.02 -2.04 -17.42
C PRO A 73 -1.83 -1.36 -18.12
N GLU A 74 -2.07 -0.83 -19.32
CA GLU A 74 -1.01 -0.13 -20.07
C GLU A 74 -0.74 1.24 -19.42
N PRO A 75 0.54 1.59 -19.15
CA PRO A 75 0.88 2.88 -18.57
C PRO A 75 0.81 4.02 -19.58
N ASP A 76 0.46 5.21 -19.10
CA ASP A 76 0.46 6.44 -19.91
C ASP A 76 1.88 6.81 -20.35
N TYR A 77 2.87 6.55 -19.48
CA TYR A 77 4.28 6.75 -19.79
C TYR A 77 5.16 5.64 -19.19
N LEU A 78 6.31 5.41 -19.81
CA LEU A 78 7.36 4.55 -19.29
C LEU A 78 8.64 5.35 -19.09
N ILE A 79 9.15 5.38 -17.85
CA ILE A 79 10.44 6.00 -17.52
C ILE A 79 11.42 4.88 -17.18
N LYS A 80 12.28 4.49 -18.13
CA LYS A 80 13.25 3.39 -17.93
C LYS A 80 12.57 2.10 -17.43
N GLY A 81 11.38 1.79 -17.96
CA GLY A 81 10.56 0.64 -17.57
C GLY A 81 9.64 0.85 -16.35
N ILE A 82 9.81 1.96 -15.62
CA ILE A 82 8.90 2.35 -14.53
C ILE A 82 7.57 2.79 -15.13
N LYS A 83 6.49 2.20 -14.63
CA LYS A 83 5.12 2.50 -15.05
C LYS A 83 4.64 3.83 -14.44
N VAL A 84 4.08 4.70 -15.28
CA VAL A 84 3.51 5.98 -14.88
C VAL A 84 2.07 6.03 -15.39
N TYR A 85 1.13 6.18 -14.47
CA TYR A 85 -0.29 6.34 -14.76
C TYR A 85 -0.78 7.71 -14.29
N ASP A 86 -1.93 8.15 -14.78
CA ASP A 86 -2.77 9.11 -14.07
C ASP A 86 -3.39 8.50 -12.79
N GLU A 87 -4.02 9.33 -11.96
CA GLU A 87 -4.59 8.89 -10.69
C GLU A 87 -5.66 7.79 -10.84
N SER A 88 -6.45 7.82 -11.92
CA SER A 88 -7.45 6.78 -12.18
C SER A 88 -6.78 5.44 -12.51
N GLY A 89 -5.73 5.47 -13.33
CA GLY A 89 -4.90 4.32 -13.65
C GLY A 89 -4.16 3.80 -12.41
N ASP A 90 -3.65 4.68 -11.56
CA ASP A 90 -2.99 4.29 -10.31
C ASP A 90 -3.96 3.57 -9.36
N LYS A 91 -5.20 4.04 -9.20
CA LYS A 91 -6.22 3.34 -8.39
C LYS A 91 -6.54 1.94 -8.95
N LYS A 92 -6.60 1.80 -10.27
CA LYS A 92 -6.83 0.48 -10.92
C LYS A 92 -5.64 -0.45 -10.73
N VAL A 93 -4.43 0.07 -10.92
CA VAL A 93 -3.20 -0.72 -10.86
C VAL A 93 -2.85 -1.11 -9.42
N SER A 94 -3.10 -0.24 -8.44
CA SER A 94 -2.93 -0.59 -7.02
C SER A 94 -3.83 -1.78 -6.65
N LYS A 95 -5.08 -1.80 -7.13
CA LYS A 95 -5.98 -2.95 -6.99
C LYS A 95 -5.42 -4.20 -7.65
N VAL A 96 -5.03 -4.13 -8.91
CA VAL A 96 -4.44 -5.27 -9.65
C VAL A 96 -3.22 -5.84 -8.90
N MET A 97 -2.37 -4.97 -8.35
CA MET A 97 -1.20 -5.39 -7.57
C MET A 97 -1.58 -6.04 -6.23
N ALA A 98 -2.61 -5.52 -5.54
CA ALA A 98 -3.13 -6.09 -4.30
C ALA A 98 -3.76 -7.49 -4.53
N GLU A 99 -4.58 -7.63 -5.58
CA GLU A 99 -5.16 -8.91 -5.98
C GLU A 99 -4.06 -9.92 -6.33
N ALA A 100 -3.08 -9.53 -7.14
CA ALA A 100 -2.00 -10.41 -7.56
C ALA A 100 -1.14 -10.89 -6.38
N VAL A 101 -0.78 -10.01 -5.43
CA VAL A 101 0.00 -10.43 -4.26
C VAL A 101 -0.82 -11.26 -3.28
N MET A 102 -2.13 -11.01 -3.17
CA MET A 102 -3.05 -11.86 -2.40
C MET A 102 -3.07 -13.28 -2.97
N ASP A 103 -3.24 -13.43 -4.28
CA ASP A 103 -3.28 -14.72 -4.96
C ASP A 103 -1.96 -15.48 -4.82
N LEU A 104 -0.82 -14.79 -5.00
CA LEU A 104 0.51 -15.39 -4.90
C LEU A 104 0.84 -15.92 -3.50
N THR A 105 0.35 -15.26 -2.46
CA THR A 105 0.76 -15.54 -1.07
C THR A 105 -0.32 -16.20 -0.23
N SER A 106 -1.57 -16.19 -0.69
CA SER A 106 -2.74 -16.58 0.10
C SER A 106 -2.77 -15.87 1.47
N CYS A 107 -2.41 -14.58 1.49
CA CYS A 107 -2.44 -13.75 2.69
C CYS A 107 -3.87 -13.30 3.03
N ASP A 108 -4.10 -12.88 4.28
CA ASP A 108 -5.40 -12.40 4.74
C ASP A 108 -5.64 -10.93 4.36
N ILE A 109 -4.56 -10.14 4.31
CA ILE A 109 -4.59 -8.72 3.92
C ILE A 109 -3.50 -8.46 2.88
N ALA A 110 -3.88 -7.95 1.71
CA ALA A 110 -2.94 -7.54 0.67
C ALA A 110 -2.96 -6.03 0.45
N ILE A 111 -1.79 -5.45 0.21
CA ILE A 111 -1.65 -4.01 -0.03
C ILE A 111 -0.93 -3.77 -1.36
N GLY A 112 -1.58 -3.04 -2.26
CA GLY A 112 -1.00 -2.59 -3.52
C GLY A 112 -0.80 -1.08 -3.52
N THR A 113 0.37 -0.59 -3.95
CA THR A 113 0.62 0.86 -4.10
C THR A 113 1.27 1.21 -5.43
N THR A 114 0.81 2.31 -6.05
CA THR A 114 1.42 2.89 -7.26
C THR A 114 1.17 4.40 -7.30
N ALA A 115 2.10 5.17 -7.87
CA ALA A 115 1.88 6.60 -8.08
C ALA A 115 2.69 7.11 -9.27
N GLY A 116 2.01 7.58 -10.30
CA GLY A 116 2.55 8.33 -11.42
C GLY A 116 2.26 9.82 -11.26
N ILE A 117 1.19 10.28 -11.91
CA ILE A 117 0.73 11.69 -11.96
C ILE A 117 -0.56 11.80 -11.14
N GLY A 118 -0.50 12.55 -10.04
CA GLY A 118 -1.62 12.68 -9.09
C GLY A 118 -1.22 12.30 -7.68
N HIS A 119 -2.22 11.92 -6.89
CA HIS A 119 -2.03 11.50 -5.50
C HIS A 119 -1.67 10.00 -5.37
N GLY A 120 -1.53 9.29 -6.49
CA GLY A 120 -1.32 7.85 -6.54
C GLY A 120 -2.55 7.03 -6.15
N GLY A 121 -2.36 5.72 -6.07
CA GLY A 121 -3.37 4.74 -5.73
C GLY A 121 -2.83 3.77 -4.68
N ILE A 122 -3.65 3.50 -3.69
CA ILE A 122 -3.42 2.56 -2.61
C ILE A 122 -4.66 1.67 -2.55
N CYS A 123 -4.46 0.35 -2.57
CA CYS A 123 -5.53 -0.61 -2.37
C CYS A 123 -5.17 -1.51 -1.19
N ILE A 124 -6.07 -1.63 -0.22
CA ILE A 124 -6.00 -2.60 0.87
C ILE A 124 -7.15 -3.58 0.67
N LEU A 125 -6.78 -4.84 0.45
CA LEU A 125 -7.69 -5.91 0.09
C LEU A 125 -7.75 -6.95 1.19
N THR A 126 -8.95 -7.36 1.57
CA THR A 126 -9.21 -8.53 2.41
C THR A 126 -10.27 -9.41 1.75
N LYS A 127 -10.67 -10.48 2.44
CA LYS A 127 -11.82 -11.29 2.04
C LYS A 127 -13.12 -10.48 2.01
N ASP A 128 -13.31 -9.57 2.96
CA ASP A 128 -14.58 -8.91 3.22
C ASP A 128 -14.62 -7.48 2.67
N TYR A 129 -13.46 -6.87 2.44
CA TYR A 129 -13.34 -5.47 2.05
C TYR A 129 -12.34 -5.25 0.93
N GLU A 130 -12.66 -4.31 0.06
CA GLU A 130 -11.75 -3.65 -0.86
C GLU A 130 -11.77 -2.16 -0.52
N ILE A 131 -10.63 -1.65 -0.05
CA ILE A 131 -10.47 -0.24 0.33
C ILE A 131 -9.53 0.41 -0.67
N ILE A 132 -10.02 1.41 -1.41
CA ILE A 132 -9.25 2.17 -2.38
C ILE A 132 -9.08 3.59 -1.86
N THR A 133 -7.85 4.10 -1.87
CA THR A 133 -7.55 5.48 -1.49
C THR A 133 -6.38 6.03 -2.30
N THR A 134 -6.09 7.30 -2.09
CA THR A 134 -4.87 7.98 -2.56
C THR A 134 -4.03 8.45 -1.37
N SER A 135 -2.81 8.93 -1.61
CA SER A 135 -2.14 9.83 -0.66
C SER A 135 -2.83 11.21 -0.62
N ASP A 136 -2.31 12.13 0.20
CA ASP A 136 -2.82 13.50 0.34
C ASP A 136 -1.94 14.52 -0.40
N VAL A 137 -0.93 14.06 -1.17
CA VAL A 137 0.01 14.93 -1.89
C VAL A 137 -0.03 14.64 -3.38
N TYR A 138 -0.44 15.64 -4.17
CA TYR A 138 -0.37 15.61 -5.63
C TYR A 138 1.07 15.83 -6.08
N THR A 139 1.58 14.99 -6.99
CA THR A 139 2.84 15.26 -7.70
C THR A 139 2.92 14.48 -9.02
N ASP A 140 3.96 14.74 -9.80
CA ASP A 140 4.21 14.13 -11.10
C ASP A 140 5.57 13.43 -11.11
N LEU A 141 5.56 12.09 -11.20
CA LEU A 141 6.76 11.25 -11.19
C LEU A 141 7.76 11.56 -12.32
N ARG A 142 7.32 12.26 -13.38
CA ARG A 142 8.21 12.66 -14.49
C ARG A 142 9.10 13.84 -14.12
N GLN A 143 8.78 14.57 -13.06
CA GLN A 143 9.54 15.73 -12.62
C GLN A 143 10.77 15.30 -11.80
N LYS A 144 11.78 16.18 -11.75
CA LYS A 144 13.03 15.95 -10.99
C LYS A 144 12.92 16.33 -9.52
N ASP A 145 11.78 16.86 -9.08
CA ASP A 145 11.59 17.33 -7.71
C ASP A 145 11.52 16.13 -6.76
N SER A 146 12.58 15.94 -5.97
CA SER A 146 12.66 14.85 -5.01
C SER A 146 11.84 15.10 -3.74
N GLU A 147 11.53 16.35 -3.41
CA GLU A 147 10.88 16.69 -2.14
C GLU A 147 9.39 16.37 -2.18
N GLU A 148 8.66 16.82 -3.21
CA GLU A 148 7.23 16.48 -3.35
C GLU A 148 7.01 14.97 -3.51
N LEU A 149 7.88 14.28 -4.26
CA LEU A 149 7.85 12.82 -4.38
C LEU A 149 8.05 12.14 -3.03
N TYR A 150 8.94 12.68 -2.20
CA TYR A 150 9.18 12.19 -0.85
C TYR A 150 7.97 12.44 0.06
N GLN A 151 7.38 13.64 0.04
CA GLN A 151 6.17 13.94 0.82
C GLN A 151 4.98 13.06 0.41
N ARG A 152 4.80 12.80 -0.89
CA ARG A 152 3.80 11.83 -1.38
C ARG A 152 4.06 10.44 -0.84
N GLN A 153 5.32 9.98 -0.86
CA GLN A 153 5.69 8.70 -0.26
C GLN A 153 5.31 8.65 1.22
N LEU A 154 5.68 9.66 2.03
CA LEU A 154 5.39 9.69 3.46
C LEU A 154 3.88 9.64 3.74
N SER A 155 3.10 10.47 3.04
CA SER A 155 1.63 10.49 3.17
C SER A 155 1.03 9.13 2.80
N GLY A 156 1.47 8.52 1.69
CA GLY A 156 0.96 7.20 1.27
C GLY A 156 1.29 6.07 2.24
N ILE A 157 2.51 6.04 2.79
CA ILE A 157 2.90 5.04 3.80
C ILE A 157 2.02 5.19 5.04
N LYS A 158 1.93 6.41 5.59
CA LYS A 158 1.17 6.69 6.81
C LYS A 158 -0.30 6.31 6.63
N LYS A 159 -0.92 6.71 5.52
CA LYS A 159 -2.34 6.46 5.28
C LYS A 159 -2.64 4.97 5.08
N ALA A 160 -1.79 4.23 4.37
CA ALA A 160 -1.95 2.79 4.22
C ALA A 160 -1.83 2.04 5.56
N ILE A 161 -0.87 2.44 6.40
CA ILE A 161 -0.69 1.90 7.75
C ILE A 161 -1.91 2.24 8.62
N ASP A 162 -2.33 3.51 8.66
CA ASP A 162 -3.48 3.96 9.46
C ASP A 162 -4.73 3.14 9.13
N ILE A 163 -5.06 2.99 7.85
CA ILE A 163 -6.21 2.18 7.40
C ILE A 163 -6.04 0.71 7.81
N THR A 164 -4.85 0.14 7.66
CA THR A 164 -4.59 -1.26 8.04
C THR A 164 -4.78 -1.47 9.54
N LEU A 165 -4.30 -0.56 10.38
CA LEU A 165 -4.44 -0.65 11.83
C LEU A 165 -5.89 -0.44 12.29
N LEU A 166 -6.61 0.51 11.68
CA LEU A 166 -8.05 0.68 11.91
C LEU A 166 -8.85 -0.57 11.52
N LEU A 167 -8.52 -1.16 10.37
CA LEU A 167 -9.15 -2.38 9.88
C LEU A 167 -8.93 -3.57 10.82
N LEU A 168 -7.70 -3.76 11.33
CA LEU A 168 -7.37 -4.80 12.30
C LEU A 168 -8.11 -4.64 13.64
N ASN A 169 -8.50 -3.42 13.98
CA ASN A 169 -9.29 -3.09 15.17
C ASN A 169 -10.80 -2.96 14.88
N GLU A 170 -11.26 -3.43 13.71
CA GLU A 170 -12.67 -3.42 13.30
C GLU A 170 -13.33 -2.02 13.26
N LYS A 171 -12.53 -0.97 13.09
CA LYS A 171 -12.95 0.44 13.09
C LYS A 171 -13.24 0.98 11.69
N ILE A 172 -14.12 0.29 10.95
CA ILE A 172 -14.49 0.66 9.57
C ILE A 172 -15.10 2.07 9.49
N ASP A 173 -15.86 2.49 10.51
CA ASP A 173 -16.46 3.83 10.55
C ASP A 173 -15.42 4.95 10.60
N GLU A 174 -14.27 4.71 11.25
CA GLU A 174 -13.17 5.67 11.28
C GLU A 174 -12.48 5.76 9.91
N ILE A 175 -12.39 4.64 9.17
CA ILE A 175 -11.86 4.61 7.80
C ILE A 175 -12.75 5.40 6.84
N ASN A 176 -14.08 5.29 6.98
CA ASN A 176 -15.05 6.05 6.19
C ASN A 176 -14.95 7.58 6.39
N CYS A 177 -14.37 8.03 7.51
CA CYS A 177 -14.16 9.45 7.78
C CYS A 177 -12.89 10.02 7.12
N LEU A 178 -12.03 9.17 6.54
CA LEU A 178 -10.79 9.61 5.90
C LEU A 178 -11.06 10.19 4.51
N GLU A 179 -10.28 11.20 4.13
CA GLU A 179 -10.40 11.82 2.82
C GLU A 179 -10.01 10.86 1.69
N ASN A 180 -10.74 10.93 0.57
CA ASN A 180 -10.45 10.19 -0.66
C ASN A 180 -10.44 8.66 -0.49
N VAL A 181 -11.20 8.11 0.47
CA VAL A 181 -11.37 6.68 0.67
C VAL A 181 -12.69 6.18 0.09
N GLU A 182 -12.63 5.06 -0.62
CA GLU A 182 -13.76 4.26 -1.07
C GLU A 182 -13.67 2.87 -0.43
N ILE A 183 -14.75 2.43 0.23
CA ILE A 183 -14.85 1.10 0.84
C ILE A 183 -15.94 0.30 0.12
N ILE A 184 -15.56 -0.85 -0.41
CA ILE A 184 -16.47 -1.82 -1.04
C ILE A 184 -16.49 -3.08 -0.18
N LYS A 185 -17.69 -3.49 0.24
CA LYS A 185 -17.90 -4.77 0.95
C LYS A 185 -18.11 -5.89 -0.07
N LYS A 186 -17.39 -7.01 0.10
CA LYS A 186 -17.45 -8.20 -0.77
C LYS A 186 -18.47 -9.24 -0.31
#